data_AF-A0A9E4J4R8-F1
#
_entry.id   AF-A0A9E4J4R8-F1
#
_cell.length_a   1.000
_cell.length_b   1.000
_cell.length_c   1.000
_cell.angle_alpha   90.00
_cell.angle_beta   90.00
_cell.angle_gamma   90.00
#
_symmetry.space_group_name_H-M   'P 1'
#
loop_
_entity.id
_entity.type
_entity.pdbx_description
1 polymer ?
#
loop_
_entity_poly.entity_id
_entity_poly.type
_entity_poly.pdbx_seq_one_letter_code
_entity_poly.pdbx_strand_id
1 'polypeptide(L)'
;MCSRAAAPSSKFGSIRGEEGPTERRNKVLRGFEEEKVERYLTDVFTDEATGFIERSAGGEEPFFLYLSHTTPHTPLQATAEYLDGYRHIEDPRTRVYAAMVASLDESVRRVVETLKAQGVYENTLIAFASDNGCAGYIGHACSNGPLFGFKRYHHEGGVRVPFIISWPEMIQGGQTFDDPVITLDYMATFTADRRQRESAAVHDRGSRRRATRVPALAGRSEPGDPGRPVQADQVEPHGLPPREPAPGRPPSAAGGWLGDRLAPRPGHLSVRPGSRCRRAQQPGGRAA
;
A
#
# COMPACT_ATOMS: atom_id res chain seq x y z
N MET A 1 -4.10 17.59 -55.58
CA MET A 1 -3.57 16.20 -55.50
C MET A 1 -2.31 16.19 -54.64
N CYS A 2 -2.05 15.06 -53.98
CA CYS A 2 -1.00 14.74 -52.97
C CYS A 2 -1.31 15.20 -51.54
N SER A 3 -2.12 14.47 -50.78
CA SER A 3 -1.89 13.14 -50.14
C SER A 3 -1.17 13.28 -48.79
N ARG A 4 -1.95 13.15 -47.71
CA ARG A 4 -1.46 12.91 -46.35
C ARG A 4 -0.98 11.46 -46.28
N ALA A 5 0.30 11.25 -46.01
CA ALA A 5 0.81 9.93 -45.66
C ALA A 5 0.37 9.60 -44.21
N ALA A 6 -0.38 8.50 -44.07
CA ALA A 6 -0.74 7.94 -42.78
C ALA A 6 0.47 7.21 -42.17
N ALA A 7 0.68 7.38 -40.86
CA ALA A 7 1.64 6.60 -40.09
C ALA A 7 1.10 5.18 -39.84
N PRO A 8 1.96 4.15 -39.76
CA PRO A 8 1.55 2.75 -39.84
C PRO A 8 0.80 2.28 -38.59
N SER A 9 -0.26 1.52 -38.83
CA SER A 9 -1.06 0.86 -37.80
C SER A 9 -0.25 -0.21 -37.07
N SER A 10 -0.01 -0.04 -35.77
CA SER A 10 0.41 -1.15 -34.90
C SER A 10 -0.81 -2.02 -34.58
N LYS A 11 -1.09 -3.00 -35.44
CA LYS A 11 -2.06 -4.07 -35.15
C LYS A 11 -1.45 -5.01 -34.11
N PHE A 12 -1.90 -4.93 -32.87
CA PHE A 12 -1.88 -6.07 -31.96
C PHE A 12 -3.32 -6.59 -31.85
N GLY A 13 -3.55 -7.77 -32.43
CA GLY A 13 -4.87 -8.38 -32.54
C GLY A 13 -5.36 -8.94 -31.21
N SER A 14 -6.64 -8.70 -30.93
CA SER A 14 -7.45 -9.41 -29.92
C SER A 14 -7.81 -10.80 -30.43
N ILE A 15 -7.71 -11.84 -29.58
CA ILE A 15 -8.05 -13.24 -29.91
C ILE A 15 -9.57 -13.46 -30.10
N ARG A 16 -10.42 -12.42 -29.99
CA ARG A 16 -11.87 -12.58 -30.15
C ARG A 16 -12.59 -11.54 -31.01
N GLY A 17 -11.92 -10.88 -31.96
CA GLY A 17 -12.62 -10.21 -33.08
C GLY A 17 -13.73 -9.20 -32.73
N GLU A 18 -13.84 -8.76 -31.48
CA GLU A 18 -14.80 -7.76 -31.04
C GLU A 18 -14.06 -6.44 -30.82
N GLU A 19 -14.50 -5.41 -31.53
CA GLU A 19 -14.14 -4.01 -31.27
C GLU A 19 -14.78 -3.57 -29.95
N GLY A 20 -14.29 -4.14 -28.83
CA GLY A 20 -14.56 -3.61 -27.50
C GLY A 20 -13.91 -2.22 -27.37
N PRO A 21 -14.47 -1.31 -26.54
CA PRO A 21 -13.88 0.01 -26.37
C PRO A 21 -12.45 -0.17 -25.87
N THR A 22 -11.50 0.32 -26.66
CA THR A 22 -10.11 0.48 -26.21
C THR A 22 -10.08 1.62 -25.21
N GLU A 23 -10.64 1.39 -24.02
CA GLU A 23 -10.64 2.34 -22.93
C GLU A 23 -9.19 2.65 -22.54
N ARG A 24 -8.77 3.89 -22.77
CA ARG A 24 -7.54 4.42 -22.17
C ARG A 24 -7.73 4.36 -20.65
N ARG A 25 -7.13 3.36 -20.01
CA ARG A 25 -7.35 2.95 -18.59
C ARG A 25 -7.11 4.02 -17.50
N ASN A 26 -6.68 5.23 -17.85
CA ASN A 26 -6.19 6.25 -16.91
C ASN A 26 -6.84 7.63 -17.14
N LYS A 27 -8.17 7.70 -17.24
CA LYS A 27 -8.89 8.98 -17.36
C LYS A 27 -9.11 9.60 -15.98
N VAL A 28 -9.03 10.93 -15.89
CA VAL A 28 -9.63 11.68 -14.77
C VAL A 28 -11.09 11.93 -15.14
N LEU A 29 -11.99 11.67 -14.21
CA LEU A 29 -13.43 11.85 -14.41
C LEU A 29 -13.98 12.87 -13.43
N ARG A 30 -14.90 13.72 -13.90
CA ARG A 30 -15.73 14.60 -13.07
C ARG A 30 -17.19 14.34 -13.40
N GLY A 31 -17.95 13.87 -12.41
CA GLY A 31 -19.35 13.51 -12.61
C GLY A 31 -19.55 12.48 -13.74
N PHE A 32 -18.65 11.50 -13.85
CA PHE A 32 -18.59 10.48 -14.90
C PHE A 32 -18.15 10.97 -16.29
N GLU A 33 -17.87 12.26 -16.47
CA GLU A 33 -17.36 12.82 -17.72
C GLU A 33 -15.83 12.93 -17.71
N GLU A 34 -15.19 12.69 -18.85
CA GLU A 34 -13.73 12.79 -18.98
C GLU A 34 -13.27 14.25 -18.86
N GLU A 35 -12.35 14.49 -17.92
CA GLU A 35 -11.70 15.77 -17.73
C GLU A 35 -10.22 15.69 -18.13
N LYS A 36 -9.80 16.60 -19.02
CA LYS A 36 -8.39 16.72 -19.38
C LYS A 36 -7.66 17.51 -18.32
N VAL A 37 -6.71 16.87 -17.65
CA VAL A 37 -5.91 17.47 -16.59
C VAL A 37 -4.44 17.49 -17.00
N GLU A 38 -3.86 18.68 -17.07
CA GLU A 38 -2.43 18.90 -17.39
C GLU A 38 -1.59 19.24 -16.15
N ARG A 39 -2.26 19.62 -15.06
CA ARG A 39 -1.64 19.92 -13.77
C ARG A 39 -1.22 18.63 -13.04
N TYR A 40 -0.33 18.77 -12.07
CA TYR A 40 0.12 17.65 -11.25
C TYR A 40 -1.05 17.05 -10.45
N LEU A 41 -1.30 15.75 -10.61
CA LEU A 41 -2.53 15.11 -10.11
C LEU A 41 -2.64 15.12 -8.58
N THR A 42 -1.52 15.06 -7.84
CA THR A 42 -1.56 15.20 -6.37
C THR A 42 -2.19 16.54 -6.00
N ASP A 43 -1.74 17.63 -6.63
CA ASP A 43 -2.24 18.98 -6.34
C ASP A 43 -3.69 19.13 -6.77
N VAL A 44 -4.06 18.61 -7.95
CA VAL A 44 -5.45 18.68 -8.45
C VAL A 44 -6.42 17.97 -7.51
N PHE A 45 -6.10 16.74 -7.08
CA PHE A 45 -6.96 16.03 -6.13
C PHE A 45 -7.00 16.69 -4.76
N THR A 46 -5.90 17.35 -4.35
CA THR A 46 -5.87 18.15 -3.13
C THR A 46 -6.79 19.36 -3.24
N ASP A 47 -6.73 20.11 -4.34
CA ASP A 47 -7.59 21.28 -4.58
C ASP A 47 -9.08 20.89 -4.57
N GLU A 48 -9.44 19.78 -5.20
CA GLU A 48 -10.81 19.26 -5.20
C GLU A 48 -11.27 18.83 -3.80
N ALA A 49 -10.39 18.19 -3.03
CA ALA A 49 -10.66 17.78 -1.65
C ALA A 49 -10.87 19.00 -0.74
N THR A 50 -9.98 20.01 -0.80
CA THR A 50 -10.12 21.22 0.00
C THR A 50 -11.38 21.99 -0.39
N GLY A 51 -11.65 22.12 -1.69
CA GLY A 51 -12.88 22.76 -2.17
C GLY A 51 -14.15 22.01 -1.77
N PHE A 52 -14.11 20.67 -1.72
CA PHE A 52 -15.22 19.87 -1.18
C PHE A 52 -15.45 20.19 0.30
N ILE A 53 -14.39 20.19 1.12
CA ILE A 53 -14.48 20.51 2.55
C ILE A 53 -15.06 21.91 2.75
N GLU A 54 -14.60 22.92 2.01
CA GLU A 54 -15.13 24.29 2.10
C GLU A 54 -16.62 24.38 1.77
N ARG A 55 -17.11 23.60 0.80
CA ARG A 55 -18.53 23.58 0.43
C ARG A 55 -19.39 22.77 1.41
N SER A 56 -18.81 21.77 2.05
CA SER A 56 -19.52 20.86 2.95
C SER A 56 -19.48 21.33 4.41
N ALA A 57 -18.46 22.11 4.79
CA ALA A 57 -18.35 22.66 6.13
C ALA A 57 -19.52 23.61 6.43
N GLY A 58 -20.08 23.50 7.63
CA GLY A 58 -21.22 24.30 8.07
C GLY A 58 -22.60 23.79 7.62
N GLY A 59 -22.67 22.67 6.88
CA GLY A 59 -23.92 21.97 6.63
C GLY A 59 -24.47 21.26 7.88
N GLU A 60 -25.78 20.96 7.87
CA GLU A 60 -26.42 20.17 8.94
C GLU A 60 -26.05 18.68 8.87
N GLU A 61 -25.70 18.19 7.68
CA GLU A 61 -25.34 16.80 7.44
C GLU A 61 -23.82 16.58 7.54
N PRO A 62 -23.35 15.46 8.12
CA PRO A 62 -21.94 15.11 8.12
C PRO A 62 -21.48 14.79 6.68
N PHE A 63 -20.21 15.06 6.39
CA PHE A 63 -19.61 14.71 5.10
C PHE A 63 -18.71 13.47 5.19
N PHE A 64 -18.54 12.80 4.05
CA PHE A 64 -17.56 11.74 3.86
C PHE A 64 -16.72 12.04 2.62
N LEU A 65 -15.40 12.04 2.78
CA LEU A 65 -14.44 12.26 1.70
C LEU A 65 -13.51 11.05 1.59
N TYR A 66 -13.49 10.44 0.41
CA TYR A 66 -12.50 9.42 0.04
C TYR A 66 -11.49 10.03 -0.93
N LEU A 67 -10.35 10.46 -0.40
CA LEU A 67 -9.24 11.04 -1.17
C LEU A 67 -8.20 9.97 -1.51
N SER A 68 -8.33 9.36 -2.68
CA SER A 68 -7.43 8.30 -3.16
C SER A 68 -6.36 8.85 -4.11
N HIS A 69 -5.24 9.31 -3.57
CA HIS A 69 -4.12 9.74 -4.41
C HIS A 69 -3.56 8.61 -5.26
N THR A 70 -3.09 8.95 -6.46
CA THR A 70 -2.30 8.05 -7.30
C THR A 70 -0.83 8.01 -6.86
N THR A 71 -0.35 9.05 -6.19
CA THR A 71 0.99 9.14 -5.61
C THR A 71 1.20 8.14 -4.47
N PRO A 72 2.36 7.45 -4.35
CA PRO A 72 3.57 7.56 -5.19
C PRO A 72 3.66 6.46 -6.27
N HIS A 73 2.54 6.01 -6.84
CA HIS A 73 2.54 4.97 -7.86
C HIS A 73 3.25 5.42 -9.16
N THR A 74 3.80 4.47 -9.90
CA THR A 74 4.38 4.73 -11.22
C THR A 74 3.36 5.28 -12.22
N PRO A 75 3.77 6.08 -13.21
CA PRO A 75 5.15 6.51 -13.49
C PRO A 75 5.71 7.47 -12.43
N LEU A 76 7.02 7.39 -12.16
CA LEU A 76 7.67 8.26 -11.19
C LEU A 76 7.79 9.67 -11.76
N GLN A 77 6.99 10.60 -11.23
CA GLN A 77 6.89 11.97 -11.71
C GLN A 77 6.63 12.91 -10.53
N ALA A 78 7.39 14.00 -10.46
CA ALA A 78 7.23 15.07 -9.50
C ALA A 78 7.50 16.41 -10.19
N THR A 79 6.94 17.49 -9.65
CA THR A 79 7.22 18.86 -10.14
C THR A 79 8.63 19.29 -9.73
N ALA A 80 9.16 20.31 -10.39
CA ALA A 80 10.46 20.88 -10.04
C ALA A 80 10.50 21.39 -8.59
N GLU A 81 9.40 21.98 -8.12
CA GLU A 81 9.24 22.47 -6.75
C GLU A 81 9.51 21.38 -5.71
N TYR A 82 8.87 20.21 -5.84
CA TYR A 82 9.13 19.10 -4.92
C TYR A 82 10.52 18.50 -5.12
N LEU A 83 11.03 18.41 -6.35
CA LEU A 83 12.36 17.84 -6.64
C LEU A 83 13.50 18.64 -6.01
N ASP A 84 13.33 19.96 -5.90
CA ASP A 84 14.37 20.86 -5.44
C ASP A 84 14.75 20.63 -3.97
N GLY A 85 13.80 20.23 -3.12
CA GLY A 85 14.04 19.84 -1.72
C GLY A 85 14.87 18.57 -1.56
N TYR A 86 14.93 17.71 -2.57
CA TYR A 86 15.58 16.39 -2.50
C TYR A 86 16.82 16.25 -3.37
N ARG A 87 17.41 17.37 -3.84
CA ARG A 87 18.62 17.36 -4.68
C ARG A 87 19.82 16.62 -4.06
N HIS A 88 19.85 16.50 -2.73
CA HIS A 88 20.86 15.75 -1.98
C HIS A 88 20.79 14.23 -2.19
N ILE A 89 19.66 13.69 -2.66
CA ILE A 89 19.50 12.27 -2.97
C ILE A 89 20.10 12.01 -4.35
N GLU A 90 21.21 11.27 -4.42
CA GLU A 90 21.95 11.05 -5.67
C GLU A 90 21.21 10.16 -6.68
N ASP A 91 20.58 9.07 -6.22
CA ASP A 91 19.82 8.18 -7.11
C ASP A 91 18.56 8.90 -7.63
N PRO A 92 18.44 9.12 -8.96
CA PRO A 92 17.35 9.93 -9.51
C PRO A 92 15.96 9.35 -9.24
N ARG A 93 15.81 8.01 -9.22
CA ARG A 93 14.50 7.38 -8.96
C ARG A 93 14.08 7.57 -7.51
N THR A 94 15.01 7.39 -6.58
CA THR A 94 14.80 7.62 -5.15
C THR A 94 14.48 9.09 -4.89
N ARG A 95 15.16 10.02 -5.57
CA ARG A 95 14.86 11.46 -5.49
C ARG A 95 13.43 11.77 -5.93
N VAL A 96 13.02 11.25 -7.08
CA VAL A 96 11.65 11.47 -7.59
C VAL A 96 10.62 10.84 -6.65
N TYR A 97 10.87 9.62 -6.15
CA TYR A 97 9.97 8.97 -5.20
C TYR A 97 9.83 9.76 -3.89
N ALA A 98 10.94 10.26 -3.34
CA ALA A 98 10.92 11.11 -2.16
C ALA A 98 10.13 12.41 -2.41
N ALA A 99 10.31 13.06 -3.55
CA ALA A 99 9.54 14.23 -3.95
C ALA A 99 8.04 13.94 -4.11
N MET A 100 7.67 12.77 -4.64
CA MET A 100 6.28 12.31 -4.71
C MET A 100 5.68 12.13 -3.31
N VAL A 101 6.38 11.46 -2.39
CA VAL A 101 5.91 11.32 -1.01
C VAL A 101 5.79 12.68 -0.31
N ALA A 102 6.71 13.61 -0.56
CA ALA A 102 6.63 14.97 -0.05
C ALA A 102 5.37 15.72 -0.53
N SER A 103 5.00 15.53 -1.80
CA SER A 103 3.76 16.10 -2.34
C SER A 103 2.50 15.52 -1.69
N LEU A 104 2.55 14.25 -1.27
CA LEU A 104 1.46 13.63 -0.52
C LEU A 104 1.38 14.20 0.90
N ASP A 105 2.52 14.41 1.57
CA ASP A 105 2.57 15.05 2.89
C ASP A 105 2.03 16.49 2.84
N GLU A 106 2.41 17.25 1.83
CA GLU A 106 1.89 18.58 1.54
C GLU A 106 0.37 18.57 1.31
N SER A 107 -0.14 17.57 0.57
CA SER A 107 -1.59 17.38 0.41
C SER A 107 -2.30 17.17 1.75
N VAL A 108 -1.76 16.30 2.62
CA VAL A 108 -2.30 16.06 3.97
C VAL A 108 -2.28 17.35 4.79
N ARG A 109 -1.19 18.11 4.76
CA ARG A 109 -1.09 19.43 5.43
C ARG A 109 -2.23 20.35 4.98
N ARG A 110 -2.43 20.51 3.68
CA ARG A 110 -3.47 21.37 3.10
C ARG A 110 -4.87 20.94 3.52
N VAL A 111 -5.17 19.63 3.47
CA VAL A 111 -6.47 19.10 3.94
C VAL A 111 -6.70 19.41 5.42
N VAL A 112 -5.70 19.17 6.27
CA VAL A 112 -5.79 19.45 7.71
C VAL A 112 -5.97 20.94 7.99
N GLU A 113 -5.22 21.80 7.29
CA GLU A 113 -5.37 23.25 7.42
C GLU A 113 -6.73 23.75 6.98
N THR A 114 -7.28 23.22 5.88
CA THR A 114 -8.64 23.54 5.44
C THR A 114 -9.66 23.11 6.49
N LEU A 115 -9.56 21.90 7.05
CA LEU A 115 -10.46 21.45 8.13
C LEU A 115 -10.40 22.38 9.36
N LYS A 116 -9.19 22.84 9.72
CA LYS A 116 -8.99 23.78 10.84
C LYS A 116 -9.57 25.15 10.53
N ALA A 117 -9.32 25.68 9.34
CA ALA A 117 -9.83 26.97 8.88
C ALA A 117 -11.37 26.98 8.82
N GLN A 118 -11.98 25.85 8.47
CA GLN A 118 -13.43 25.67 8.45
C GLN A 118 -14.02 25.30 9.83
N GLY A 119 -13.21 25.19 10.88
CA GLY A 119 -13.67 24.92 12.25
C GLY A 119 -14.24 23.51 12.48
N VAL A 120 -14.00 22.55 11.57
CA VAL A 120 -14.53 21.18 11.64
C VAL A 120 -13.49 20.12 11.99
N TYR A 121 -12.21 20.52 12.14
CA TYR A 121 -11.10 19.60 12.40
C TYR A 121 -11.28 18.72 13.64
N GLU A 122 -11.71 19.31 14.78
CA GLU A 122 -11.81 18.59 16.05
C GLU A 122 -12.78 17.40 15.97
N ASN A 123 -13.90 17.57 15.26
CA ASN A 123 -14.93 16.56 15.05
C ASN A 123 -14.81 15.82 13.70
N THR A 124 -13.61 15.76 13.11
CA THR A 124 -13.35 14.99 11.89
C THR A 124 -12.44 13.81 12.18
N LEU A 125 -12.91 12.59 11.89
CA LEU A 125 -12.07 11.40 11.86
C LEU A 125 -11.31 11.36 10.52
N ILE A 126 -9.98 11.42 10.60
CA ILE A 126 -9.08 11.24 9.48
C ILE A 126 -8.43 9.85 9.61
N ALA A 127 -8.52 9.04 8.56
CA ALA A 127 -7.81 7.77 8.43
C ALA A 127 -6.88 7.83 7.22
N PHE A 128 -5.58 7.71 7.45
CA PHE A 128 -4.55 7.67 6.41
C PHE A 128 -3.97 6.26 6.33
N ALA A 129 -3.96 5.68 5.13
CA ALA A 129 -3.34 4.39 4.88
C ALA A 129 -2.80 4.28 3.46
N SER A 130 -1.81 3.41 3.26
CA SER A 130 -1.46 2.92 1.93
C SER A 130 -2.34 1.73 1.52
N ASP A 131 -2.53 1.52 0.22
CA ASP A 131 -3.34 0.41 -0.32
C ASP A 131 -2.58 -0.92 -0.37
N ASN A 132 -1.24 -0.88 -0.41
CA ASN A 132 -0.33 -2.02 -0.33
C ASN A 132 1.09 -1.54 0.01
N GLY A 133 2.01 -2.47 0.27
CA GLY A 133 3.41 -2.13 0.50
C GLY A 133 4.15 -1.65 -0.77
N CYS A 134 5.38 -1.17 -0.58
CA CYS A 134 6.22 -0.60 -1.65
C CYS A 134 6.38 -1.54 -2.86
N ALA A 135 6.48 -0.96 -4.05
CA ALA A 135 6.61 -1.67 -5.30
C ALA A 135 8.06 -2.13 -5.57
N GLY A 136 8.42 -3.37 -5.27
CA GLY A 136 9.80 -3.86 -5.46
C GLY A 136 10.35 -3.76 -6.89
N TYR A 137 9.47 -3.67 -7.90
CA TYR A 137 9.87 -3.46 -9.30
C TYR A 137 10.38 -2.05 -9.62
N ILE A 138 10.26 -1.07 -8.71
CA ILE A 138 10.88 0.26 -8.88
C ILE A 138 12.32 0.34 -8.31
N GLY A 139 12.89 -0.80 -7.91
CA GLY A 139 14.23 -0.88 -7.34
C GLY A 139 14.28 -0.31 -5.92
N HIS A 140 15.38 0.36 -5.58
CA HIS A 140 15.62 0.90 -4.23
C HIS A 140 14.97 2.27 -3.97
N ALA A 141 14.07 2.72 -4.85
CA ALA A 141 13.42 4.03 -4.71
C ALA A 141 12.42 4.08 -3.55
N CYS A 142 11.89 2.93 -3.11
CA CYS A 142 11.03 2.82 -1.94
C CYS A 142 11.50 1.68 -1.02
N SER A 143 11.03 1.69 0.23
CA SER A 143 11.43 0.74 1.26
C SER A 143 10.24 0.22 2.05
N ASN A 144 10.25 -1.09 2.34
CA ASN A 144 9.39 -1.72 3.34
C ASN A 144 10.16 -2.11 4.62
N GLY A 145 11.43 -1.70 4.73
CA GLY A 145 12.29 -2.12 5.84
C GLY A 145 11.66 -1.80 7.20
N PRO A 146 11.72 -2.72 8.18
CA PRO A 146 12.46 -4.00 8.20
C PRO A 146 11.69 -5.20 7.61
N LEU A 147 10.52 -4.98 7.01
CA LEU A 147 9.61 -6.05 6.60
C LEU A 147 10.03 -6.71 5.28
N PHE A 148 9.76 -8.02 5.18
CA PHE A 148 10.06 -8.80 3.99
C PHE A 148 8.93 -8.74 2.96
N GLY A 149 9.27 -8.61 1.68
CA GLY A 149 8.32 -8.61 0.57
C GLY A 149 7.93 -7.22 0.08
N PHE A 150 7.10 -7.19 -0.96
CA PHE A 150 6.72 -5.99 -1.71
C PHE A 150 5.28 -6.12 -2.21
N LYS A 151 4.76 -5.07 -2.87
CA LYS A 151 3.51 -5.11 -3.64
C LYS A 151 3.37 -6.43 -4.40
N ARG A 152 2.19 -7.07 -4.29
CA ARG A 152 1.81 -8.40 -4.82
C ARG A 152 2.25 -9.62 -3.98
N TYR A 153 2.96 -9.42 -2.87
CA TYR A 153 3.39 -10.52 -2.00
C TYR A 153 2.49 -10.58 -0.77
N HIS A 154 2.30 -11.78 -0.20
CA HIS A 154 1.56 -11.99 1.05
C HIS A 154 2.43 -11.83 2.31
N HIS A 155 3.72 -11.55 2.15
CA HIS A 155 4.61 -11.26 3.28
C HIS A 155 4.33 -9.86 3.85
N GLU A 156 4.79 -9.61 5.07
CA GLU A 156 4.56 -8.36 5.80
C GLU A 156 4.82 -7.10 4.96
N GLY A 157 5.92 -7.03 4.21
CA GLY A 157 6.23 -5.87 3.36
C GLY A 157 5.30 -5.68 2.16
N GLY A 158 4.43 -6.64 1.86
CA GLY A 158 3.39 -6.50 0.84
C GLY A 158 2.03 -6.05 1.39
N VAL A 159 1.71 -6.40 2.65
CA VAL A 159 0.37 -6.24 3.24
C VAL A 159 0.31 -5.35 4.48
N ARG A 160 1.42 -5.19 5.22
CA ARG A 160 1.50 -4.33 6.39
C ARG A 160 1.94 -2.94 5.94
N VAL A 161 1.01 -1.99 6.07
CA VAL A 161 1.13 -0.63 5.54
C VAL A 161 1.16 0.41 6.66
N PRO A 162 1.71 1.61 6.43
CA PRO A 162 1.50 2.75 7.33
C PRO A 162 0.01 3.01 7.51
N PHE A 163 -0.40 3.21 8.76
CA PHE A 163 -1.78 3.51 9.13
C PHE A 163 -1.80 4.51 10.28
N ILE A 164 -2.54 5.61 10.09
CA ILE A 164 -2.71 6.67 11.08
C ILE A 164 -4.20 6.99 11.17
N ILE A 165 -4.72 7.08 12.38
CA ILE A 165 -6.04 7.66 12.67
C ILE A 165 -5.84 8.92 13.52
N SER A 166 -6.59 9.97 13.20
CA SER A 166 -6.70 11.20 13.98
C SER A 166 -8.16 11.57 14.13
N TRP A 167 -8.62 11.76 15.37
CA TRP A 167 -9.92 12.34 15.68
C TRP A 167 -9.80 13.10 17.00
N PRO A 168 -9.40 14.38 16.98
CA PRO A 168 -8.99 15.10 18.19
C PRO A 168 -10.03 15.12 19.33
N GLU A 169 -11.31 15.21 19.00
CA GLU A 169 -12.39 15.19 20.00
C GLU A 169 -12.52 13.83 20.73
N MET A 170 -12.08 12.72 20.10
CA MET A 170 -12.34 11.36 20.60
C MET A 170 -11.08 10.52 20.90
N ILE A 171 -9.95 10.84 20.28
CA ILE A 171 -8.72 10.04 20.32
C ILE A 171 -7.57 10.93 20.79
N GLN A 172 -6.97 10.55 21.92
CA GLN A 172 -5.78 11.22 22.42
C GLN A 172 -4.59 10.97 21.47
N GLY A 173 -3.96 12.05 21.01
CA GLY A 173 -2.79 11.97 20.12
C GLY A 173 -1.53 11.42 20.79
N GLY A 174 -0.52 11.11 19.98
CA GLY A 174 0.80 10.69 20.44
C GLY A 174 0.89 9.23 20.89
N GLN A 175 -0.07 8.40 20.49
CA GLN A 175 -0.15 6.98 20.87
C GLN A 175 0.27 6.07 19.70
N THR A 176 0.79 4.89 20.04
CA THR A 176 0.97 3.77 19.13
C THR A 176 -0.05 2.69 19.47
N PHE A 177 -0.64 2.08 18.44
CA PHE A 177 -1.61 1.00 18.59
C PHE A 177 -1.05 -0.27 17.94
N ASP A 178 -0.70 -1.26 18.77
CA ASP A 178 0.04 -2.44 18.33
C ASP A 178 -0.86 -3.63 17.94
N ASP A 179 -2.15 -3.59 18.29
CA ASP A 179 -3.07 -4.66 17.91
C ASP A 179 -3.31 -4.66 16.39
N PRO A 180 -3.41 -5.84 15.75
CA PRO A 180 -3.54 -5.92 14.30
C PRO A 180 -4.82 -5.25 13.79
N VAL A 181 -4.71 -4.31 12.85
CA VAL A 181 -5.85 -3.68 12.15
C VAL A 181 -5.81 -3.99 10.65
N ILE A 182 -6.97 -4.17 10.03
CA ILE A 182 -7.09 -4.32 8.57
C ILE A 182 -8.02 -3.26 8.00
N THR A 183 -7.77 -2.83 6.76
CA THR A 183 -8.57 -1.79 6.09
C THR A 183 -10.04 -2.19 5.88
N LEU A 184 -10.36 -3.49 5.92
CA LEU A 184 -11.75 -3.98 5.91
C LEU A 184 -12.55 -3.53 7.14
N ASP A 185 -11.87 -3.15 8.23
CA ASP A 185 -12.50 -2.65 9.44
C ASP A 185 -13.06 -1.24 9.25
N TYR A 186 -12.65 -0.49 8.21
CA TYR A 186 -13.13 0.87 7.94
C TYR A 186 -14.64 0.94 7.81
N MET A 187 -15.25 0.03 7.05
CA MET A 187 -16.69 0.04 6.83
C MET A 187 -17.46 -0.06 8.14
N ALA A 188 -17.12 -1.06 8.97
CA ALA A 188 -17.75 -1.23 10.28
C ALA A 188 -17.46 -0.04 11.21
N THR A 189 -16.24 0.49 11.17
CA THR A 189 -15.80 1.63 12.00
C THR A 189 -16.56 2.92 11.64
N PHE A 190 -16.64 3.24 10.35
CA PHE A 190 -17.29 4.46 9.83
C PHE A 190 -18.82 4.40 9.86
N THR A 191 -19.41 3.21 9.94
CA THR A 191 -20.87 3.04 10.04
C THR A 191 -21.35 2.71 11.45
N ALA A 192 -20.45 2.43 12.39
CA ALA A 192 -20.83 2.19 13.78
C ALA A 192 -21.64 3.37 14.34
N ASP A 193 -22.78 3.07 14.95
CA ASP A 193 -23.64 4.05 15.61
C ASP A 193 -22.81 4.86 16.62
N ARG A 194 -23.03 6.18 16.69
CA ARG A 194 -22.37 7.05 17.67
C ARG A 194 -22.51 6.51 19.10
N ARG A 195 -23.67 5.92 19.44
CA ARG A 195 -23.86 5.26 20.76
C ARG A 195 -23.00 4.00 20.92
N GLN A 196 -22.74 3.26 19.85
CA GLN A 196 -21.82 2.12 19.88
C GLN A 196 -20.35 2.56 19.94
N ARG A 197 -19.99 3.70 19.33
CA ARG A 197 -18.66 4.30 19.44
C ARG A 197 -18.36 4.76 20.88
N GLU A 198 -19.36 5.32 21.56
CA GLU A 198 -19.29 5.74 22.97
C GLU A 198 -19.38 4.54 23.95
N SER A 199 -20.27 3.58 23.71
CA SER A 199 -20.48 2.42 24.62
C SER A 199 -19.38 1.37 24.52
N ALA A 200 -18.80 1.18 23.34
CA ALA A 200 -17.70 0.24 23.18
C ALA A 200 -16.39 0.77 23.79
N ALA A 201 -16.30 2.08 24.11
CA ALA A 201 -15.26 2.66 24.98
C ALA A 201 -15.40 2.26 26.47
N VAL A 202 -16.47 1.56 26.85
CA VAL A 202 -16.80 1.28 28.25
C VAL A 202 -16.91 -0.22 28.57
N HIS A 203 -17.04 -1.15 27.60
CA HIS A 203 -17.22 -2.58 27.91
C HIS A 203 -16.44 -3.54 26.98
N ASP A 204 -15.46 -4.23 27.57
CA ASP A 204 -14.93 -5.51 27.09
C ASP A 204 -15.75 -6.68 27.67
N ARG A 205 -16.13 -7.63 26.81
CA ARG A 205 -15.97 -9.09 27.01
C ARG A 205 -16.59 -9.86 25.85
N GLY A 206 -15.74 -10.50 25.05
CA GLY A 206 -16.03 -11.80 24.44
C GLY A 206 -17.10 -11.85 23.34
N SER A 207 -16.80 -11.31 22.15
CA SER A 207 -17.45 -11.76 20.91
C SER A 207 -16.58 -11.46 19.70
N ARG A 208 -16.01 -12.50 19.08
CA ARG A 208 -15.26 -12.39 17.80
C ARG A 208 -16.23 -12.25 16.62
N ARG A 209 -16.97 -11.15 16.54
CA ARG A 209 -17.72 -10.75 15.35
C ARG A 209 -17.28 -9.34 14.96
N ARG A 210 -16.74 -9.18 13.74
CA ARG A 210 -16.21 -7.96 13.08
C ARG A 210 -16.35 -6.72 13.97
N ALA A 211 -15.35 -6.52 14.82
CA ALA A 211 -15.42 -5.56 15.90
C ALA A 211 -15.07 -4.16 15.41
N THR A 212 -15.91 -3.18 15.73
CA THR A 212 -15.57 -1.77 15.69
C THR A 212 -14.34 -1.52 16.58
N ARG A 213 -13.25 -0.99 16.03
CA ARG A 213 -11.99 -0.75 16.78
C ARG A 213 -11.81 0.67 17.29
N VAL A 214 -12.76 1.58 17.02
CA VAL A 214 -12.78 2.94 17.57
C VAL A 214 -12.47 2.98 19.08
N PRO A 215 -13.00 2.06 19.91
CA PRO A 215 -12.70 2.06 21.35
C PRO A 215 -11.29 1.66 21.73
N ALA A 216 -10.73 0.66 21.03
CA ALA A 216 -9.37 0.19 21.26
C ALA A 216 -8.36 1.30 20.91
N LEU A 217 -8.69 2.12 19.90
CA LEU A 217 -7.91 3.28 19.48
C LEU A 217 -8.05 4.50 20.40
N ALA A 218 -9.11 4.58 21.22
CA ALA A 218 -9.35 5.70 22.14
C ALA A 218 -8.64 5.53 23.51
N GLY A 219 -7.74 4.56 23.66
CA GLY A 219 -6.79 4.50 24.77
C GLY A 219 -7.37 4.10 26.13
N ARG A 220 -8.51 3.40 26.21
CA ARG A 220 -8.96 2.77 27.45
C ARG A 220 -8.60 1.28 27.45
N SER A 221 -7.35 0.97 27.77
CA SER A 221 -6.95 -0.34 28.26
C SER A 221 -7.04 -0.33 29.79
N GLU A 222 -7.95 -1.13 30.36
CA GLU A 222 -7.90 -1.44 31.80
C GLU A 222 -6.65 -2.28 32.12
N PRO A 223 -6.05 -2.16 33.32
CA PRO A 223 -4.89 -2.95 33.71
C PRO A 223 -5.26 -4.43 33.75
N GLY A 224 -4.55 -5.25 32.95
CA GLY A 224 -4.67 -6.70 33.01
C GLY A 224 -4.23 -7.24 34.37
N ASP A 225 -5.15 -7.94 35.04
CA ASP A 225 -4.93 -8.70 36.28
C ASP A 225 -3.73 -9.67 36.16
N PRO A 226 -2.69 -9.56 37.01
CA PRO A 226 -1.56 -10.48 36.97
C PRO A 226 -1.91 -11.74 37.78
N GLY A 227 -2.52 -12.73 37.12
CA GLY A 227 -2.30 -14.12 37.51
C GLY A 227 -3.51 -15.04 37.48
N ARG A 228 -3.51 -15.95 36.49
CA ARG A 228 -3.71 -17.38 36.75
C ARG A 228 -3.12 -18.22 35.60
N PRO A 229 -2.23 -19.20 35.85
CA PRO A 229 -1.81 -20.10 34.80
C PRO A 229 -2.99 -20.99 34.42
N VAL A 230 -3.41 -20.93 33.16
CA VAL A 230 -4.37 -21.89 32.61
C VAL A 230 -3.63 -23.21 32.43
N GLN A 231 -4.00 -24.21 33.23
CA GLN A 231 -3.57 -25.59 33.04
C GLN A 231 -4.03 -26.06 31.66
N ALA A 232 -3.08 -26.54 30.86
CA ALA A 232 -3.38 -27.34 29.69
C ALA A 232 -3.89 -28.70 30.19
N ASP A 233 -5.19 -28.95 30.08
CA ASP A 233 -5.78 -30.28 29.87
C ASP A 233 -7.28 -30.12 29.63
N GLN A 234 -7.84 -31.04 28.83
CA GLN A 234 -9.25 -31.17 28.40
C GLN A 234 -9.62 -30.43 27.10
N VAL A 235 -9.04 -30.87 25.97
CA VAL A 235 -9.73 -30.86 24.67
C VAL A 235 -9.89 -32.31 24.22
N GLU A 236 -11.12 -32.81 24.30
CA GLU A 236 -11.53 -34.09 23.72
C GLU A 236 -11.40 -34.05 22.18
N PRO A 237 -10.84 -35.09 21.53
CA PRO A 237 -10.70 -35.11 20.08
C PRO A 237 -12.04 -35.46 19.43
N HIS A 238 -12.71 -34.48 18.83
CA HIS A 238 -13.82 -34.76 17.92
C HIS A 238 -13.27 -35.43 16.64
N GLY A 239 -13.46 -36.74 16.55
CA GLY A 239 -13.13 -37.57 15.39
C GLY A 239 -13.90 -37.16 14.15
N LEU A 240 -13.21 -37.16 13.01
CA LEU A 240 -13.82 -37.07 11.69
C LEU A 240 -14.56 -38.39 11.37
N PRO A 241 -15.76 -38.35 10.77
CA PRO A 241 -16.45 -39.56 10.33
C PRO A 241 -15.70 -40.24 9.15
N PRO A 242 -15.79 -41.58 9.02
CA PRO A 242 -15.08 -42.32 7.99
C PRO A 242 -15.59 -42.01 6.58
N ARG A 243 -14.69 -41.95 5.60
CA ARG A 243 -15.01 -41.83 4.18
C ARG A 243 -15.29 -43.21 3.58
N GLU A 244 -16.42 -43.37 2.90
CA GLU A 244 -16.71 -44.55 2.08
C GLU A 244 -15.83 -44.61 0.82
N PRO A 245 -15.47 -45.81 0.31
CA PRO A 245 -14.67 -45.96 -0.89
C PRO A 245 -15.52 -45.83 -2.16
N ALA A 246 -15.04 -45.03 -3.12
CA ALA A 246 -15.60 -44.96 -4.47
C ALA A 246 -15.17 -46.18 -5.32
N PRO A 247 -16.04 -46.70 -6.21
CA PRO A 247 -15.74 -47.86 -7.04
C PRO A 247 -14.79 -47.54 -8.21
N GLY A 248 -14.02 -48.55 -8.61
CA GLY A 248 -12.75 -48.42 -9.32
C GLY A 248 -12.77 -48.22 -10.85
N ARG A 249 -11.58 -47.88 -11.37
CA ARG A 249 -11.16 -48.05 -12.76
C ARG A 249 -9.68 -48.51 -12.78
N PRO A 250 -9.26 -49.37 -13.75
CA PRO A 250 -8.04 -50.19 -13.65
C PRO A 250 -6.76 -49.48 -14.17
N PRO A 251 -5.56 -50.09 -14.00
CA PRO A 251 -4.30 -49.36 -13.84
C PRO A 251 -3.44 -49.28 -15.11
N SER A 252 -2.58 -48.26 -15.15
CA SER A 252 -1.25 -48.27 -15.77
C SER A 252 -0.42 -47.14 -15.15
N ALA A 253 0.90 -47.11 -15.12
CA ALA A 253 1.99 -48.08 -15.02
C ALA A 253 3.25 -47.20 -14.92
N ALA A 254 4.15 -47.49 -13.97
CA ALA A 254 5.56 -47.02 -13.88
C ALA A 254 5.79 -45.49 -13.79
N GLY A 255 6.67 -44.94 -12.96
CA GLY A 255 7.70 -45.35 -12.01
C GLY A 255 8.17 -44.02 -11.36
N GLY A 256 8.85 -43.93 -10.23
CA GLY A 256 9.66 -44.84 -9.46
C GLY A 256 10.67 -43.92 -8.76
N TRP A 257 10.42 -43.62 -7.49
CA TRP A 257 11.38 -42.95 -6.61
C TRP A 257 12.49 -43.94 -6.25
N LEU A 258 13.75 -43.49 -6.22
CA LEU A 258 14.74 -44.06 -5.32
C LEU A 258 15.67 -42.94 -4.84
N GLY A 259 15.77 -42.82 -3.53
CA GLY A 259 16.74 -41.97 -2.85
C GLY A 259 18.03 -42.74 -2.49
N ASP A 260 18.93 -41.92 -1.95
CA ASP A 260 20.03 -42.22 -1.03
C ASP A 260 21.46 -42.42 -1.54
N ARG A 261 22.32 -41.73 -0.76
CA ARG A 261 23.76 -41.89 -0.49
C ARG A 261 24.71 -40.98 -1.28
N LEU A 262 25.26 -39.97 -0.60
CA LEU A 262 26.64 -39.98 -0.06
C LEU A 262 27.02 -38.58 0.47
N ALA A 263 27.56 -38.53 1.68
CA ALA A 263 28.27 -37.38 2.27
C ALA A 263 29.82 -37.65 2.22
N PRO A 264 30.71 -36.77 2.72
CA PRO A 264 31.56 -35.89 1.90
C PRO A 264 33.09 -36.11 2.09
N ARG A 265 33.91 -35.29 1.38
CA ARG A 265 35.32 -34.81 1.63
C ARG A 265 36.28 -35.04 0.42
N PRO A 266 37.49 -34.43 0.36
CA PRO A 266 37.91 -33.02 0.54
C PRO A 266 38.90 -32.53 -0.55
N GLY A 267 39.32 -31.26 -0.52
CA GLY A 267 40.49 -30.71 -1.24
C GLY A 267 40.13 -29.90 -2.50
N HIS A 268 40.75 -28.80 -2.87
CA HIS A 268 41.97 -28.12 -2.45
C HIS A 268 41.82 -26.61 -2.73
N LEU A 269 42.27 -25.77 -1.80
CA LEU A 269 42.63 -24.38 -2.09
C LEU A 269 43.85 -24.36 -3.03
N SER A 270 43.78 -23.56 -4.09
CA SER A 270 44.96 -23.05 -4.78
C SER A 270 44.76 -21.58 -5.14
N VAL A 271 45.37 -20.72 -4.34
CA VAL A 271 45.66 -19.32 -4.66
C VAL A 271 46.92 -19.28 -5.51
N ARG A 272 46.91 -18.59 -6.66
CA ARG A 272 48.10 -17.98 -7.26
C ARG A 272 47.76 -16.75 -8.14
N PRO A 273 48.72 -15.83 -8.35
CA PRO A 273 48.47 -14.40 -8.36
C PRO A 273 48.64 -13.72 -9.73
N GLY A 274 48.05 -12.52 -9.85
CA GLY A 274 48.62 -11.38 -10.56
C GLY A 274 48.53 -11.34 -12.09
N SER A 275 47.72 -10.41 -12.61
CA SER A 275 48.07 -9.66 -13.82
C SER A 275 47.29 -8.34 -13.93
N ARG A 276 47.93 -7.29 -13.43
CA ARG A 276 48.08 -5.92 -13.97
C ARG A 276 46.86 -5.23 -14.60
N CYS A 277 46.48 -4.13 -13.95
CA CYS A 277 45.87 -2.94 -14.55
C CYS A 277 46.59 -2.51 -15.84
N ARG A 278 45.81 -2.22 -16.90
CA ARG A 278 46.24 -1.30 -17.95
C ARG A 278 45.37 -0.04 -17.88
N ARG A 279 46.04 1.09 -17.60
CA ARG A 279 45.56 2.44 -17.89
C ARG A 279 45.32 2.57 -19.40
N ALA A 280 44.16 3.08 -19.79
CA ALA A 280 43.98 3.67 -21.11
C ALA A 280 44.55 5.09 -21.09
N GLN A 281 45.56 5.34 -21.92
CA GLN A 281 46.14 6.65 -22.19
C GLN A 281 45.23 7.42 -23.17
N GLN A 282 45.03 8.70 -22.90
CA GLN A 282 44.53 9.69 -23.87
C GLN A 282 45.63 10.00 -24.90
N PRO A 283 45.28 10.32 -26.16
CA PRO A 283 46.15 11.09 -27.03
C PRO A 283 45.76 12.58 -26.97
N GLY A 284 46.68 13.41 -26.48
CA GLY A 284 46.66 14.85 -26.73
C GLY A 284 47.25 15.16 -28.10
N GLY A 285 46.55 15.99 -28.87
CA GLY A 285 47.02 16.60 -30.12
C GLY A 285 46.78 18.11 -30.06
N ARG A 286 47.83 18.87 -30.32
CA ARG A 286 48.00 20.31 -30.08
C ARG A 286 47.27 21.20 -31.09
N ALA A 287 47.08 22.44 -30.64
CA ALA A 287 46.84 23.64 -31.40
C ALA A 287 47.86 23.89 -32.53
N ALA A 288 47.34 24.29 -33.69
CA ALA A 288 47.72 25.45 -34.49
C ALA A 288 46.52 25.82 -35.37
#